data_AF-A0A6G7ZWT2-F1
#
_entry.id   AF-A0A6G7ZWT2-F1
#
_cell.length_a   1.000
_cell.length_b   1.000
_cell.length_c   1.000
_cell.angle_alpha   90.00
_cell.angle_beta   90.00
_cell.angle_gamma   90.00
#
_symmetry.space_group_name_H-M   'P 1'
#
loop_
_entity.id
_entity.type
_entity.pdbx_description
1 polymer ?
#
loop_
_entity_poly.entity_id
_entity_poly.type
_entity_poly.pdbx_seq_one_letter_code
_entity_poly.pdbx_strand_id
1 'polypeptide(L)' 'MDAEALIKAALREAGYGPDTIGSALPRIMRILQAEDVRIEMGRALSRKEREHVRLQLELGFDVSEVVAGLKA' A
#
# COMPACT_ATOMS: atom_id res chain seq x y z
N MET A 1 4.62 13.03 10.63
CA MET A 1 4.13 13.46 9.31
C MET A 1 3.42 12.27 8.69
N ASP A 2 2.27 12.51 8.07
CA ASP A 2 1.55 11.49 7.31
C ASP A 2 2.38 11.04 6.09
N ALA A 3 2.48 9.72 5.86
CA ALA A 3 3.23 9.14 4.75
C ALA A 3 2.69 9.64 3.40
N GLU A 4 1.37 9.83 3.30
CA GLU A 4 0.73 10.37 2.10
C GLU A 4 1.22 11.80 1.82
N ALA A 5 1.31 12.64 2.85
CA ALA A 5 1.81 14.01 2.74
C ALA A 5 3.29 14.07 2.32
N LEU A 6 4.13 13.17 2.86
CA LEU A 6 5.53 13.05 2.48
C LEU A 6 5.68 12.66 1.00
N ILE A 7 4.91 11.68 0.54
CA ILE A 7 4.95 11.21 -0.85
C ILE A 7 4.46 12.31 -1.80
N LYS A 8 3.38 13.02 -1.46
CA LYS A 8 2.90 14.17 -2.26
C LYS A 8 3.98 15.25 -2.39
N ALA A 9 4.69 15.56 -1.30
CA ALA A 9 5.77 16.54 -1.31
C ALA A 9 6.93 16.08 -2.21
N ALA A 10 7.38 14.83 -2.05
CA ALA A 10 8.47 14.26 -2.84
C ALA A 10 8.14 14.20 -4.34
N LEU A 11 6.91 13.80 -4.70
CA LEU A 11 6.48 13.77 -6.10
C LEU A 11 6.40 15.18 -6.70
N ARG A 12 5.93 16.17 -5.92
CA ARG A 12 5.93 17.56 -6.38
C ARG A 12 7.35 18.09 -6.59
N GLU A 13 8.28 17.79 -5.68
CA GLU A 13 9.69 18.17 -5.80
C GLU A 13 10.36 17.52 -7.02
N ALA A 14 9.98 16.28 -7.34
CA ALA A 14 10.42 15.59 -8.55
C ALA A 14 9.77 16.11 -9.86
N GLY A 15 8.91 17.13 -9.78
CA GLY A 15 8.31 17.79 -10.95
C GLY A 15 7.02 17.13 -11.46
N TYR A 16 6.41 16.20 -10.73
CA TYR A 16 5.11 15.63 -11.11
C TYR A 16 3.98 16.65 -10.92
N GLY A 17 3.08 16.70 -11.90
CA GLY A 17 1.89 17.55 -11.87
C GLY A 17 0.83 17.07 -10.86
N PRO A 18 -0.06 17.97 -10.38
CA PRO A 18 -1.11 17.62 -9.42
C PRO A 18 -2.02 16.46 -9.86
N ASP A 19 -2.39 16.41 -11.14
CA ASP A 19 -3.25 15.34 -11.68
C ASP A 19 -2.55 13.99 -11.70
N THR A 20 -1.26 13.97 -12.05
CA THR A 20 -0.43 12.76 -12.01
C THR A 20 -0.25 12.27 -10.58
N ILE A 21 -0.04 13.18 -9.63
CA ILE A 21 0.05 12.85 -8.21
C ILE A 21 -1.30 12.27 -7.74
N GLY A 22 -2.41 12.95 -8.03
CA GLY A 22 -3.75 12.51 -7.61
C GLY A 22 -4.14 11.15 -8.15
N SER A 23 -3.78 10.84 -9.40
CA SER A 23 -4.08 9.55 -10.03
C SER A 23 -3.15 8.42 -9.59
N ALA A 24 -1.86 8.70 -9.32
CA ALA A 24 -0.88 7.67 -8.95
C ALA A 24 -0.89 7.35 -7.45
N LEU A 25 -1.19 8.33 -6.60
CA LEU A 25 -1.04 8.22 -5.15
C LEU A 25 -1.83 7.06 -4.52
N PRO A 26 -3.11 6.81 -4.85
CA PRO A 26 -3.84 5.67 -4.27
C PRO A 26 -3.21 4.32 -4.59
N ARG A 27 -2.52 4.20 -5.74
CA ARG A 27 -1.78 2.99 -6.11
C ARG A 27 -0.48 2.87 -5.33
N ILE A 28 0.25 3.98 -5.14
CA ILE A 28 1.48 4.01 -4.35
C ILE A 28 1.17 3.61 -2.91
N MET A 29 0.13 4.19 -2.30
CA MET A 29 -0.26 3.88 -0.93
C MET A 29 -0.58 2.39 -0.75
N ARG A 30 -1.32 1.78 -1.68
CA ARG A 30 -1.60 0.34 -1.65
C ARG A 30 -0.35 -0.53 -1.78
N ILE A 31 0.64 -0.10 -2.57
CA ILE A 31 1.92 -0.83 -2.67
C ILE A 31 2.65 -0.80 -1.33
N LEU A 32 2.67 0.35 -0.66
CA LEU A 32 3.32 0.49 0.66
C LEU A 32 2.58 -0.34 1.72
N GLN A 33 1.25 -0.27 1.74
CA GLN A 33 0.44 -1.10 2.65
C GLN A 33 0.65 -2.60 2.42
N ALA A 34 0.78 -3.06 1.17
CA ALA A 34 1.07 -4.46 0.87
C ALA A 34 2.46 -4.88 1.39
N GLU A 35 3.41 -3.95 1.41
CA GLU A 35 4.73 -4.17 2.00
C GLU A 35 4.66 -4.21 3.53
N ASP A 36 3.85 -3.35 4.15
CA ASP A 36 3.58 -3.40 5.60
C ASP A 36 3.01 -4.77 6.02
N VAL A 37 2.05 -5.31 5.25
CA VAL A 37 1.53 -6.68 5.46
C VAL A 37 2.67 -7.71 5.41
N ARG A 38 3.57 -7.61 4.43
CA ARG A 38 4.71 -8.53 4.30
C ARG A 38 5.65 -8.44 5.52
N ILE A 39 5.92 -7.23 5.99
CA ILE A 39 6.75 -6.98 7.18
C ILE A 39 6.09 -7.59 8.42
N GLU A 40 4.79 -7.34 8.64
CA GLU A 40 4.03 -7.85 9.78
C GLU A 40 3.85 -9.37 9.80
N MET A 41 3.82 -10.00 8.63
CA MET A 41 3.82 -11.45 8.50
C MET A 41 5.18 -12.07 8.85
N GLY A 42 6.26 -11.29 8.86
CA GLY A 42 7.61 -11.75 9.19
C GLY A 42 8.18 -12.79 8.21
N ARG A 43 7.54 -12.96 7.04
CA ARG A 43 7.94 -13.92 6.00
C ARG A 43 7.58 -13.43 4.61
N ALA A 44 8.17 -14.06 3.60
CA ALA A 44 7.73 -13.86 2.23
C ALA A 44 6.29 -14.37 2.03
N LEU A 45 5.52 -13.62 1.24
CA LEU A 45 4.19 -14.01 0.80
C LEU A 45 4.28 -14.80 -0.51
N SER A 46 3.55 -15.91 -0.57
CA SER A 46 3.34 -16.66 -1.81
C SER A 46 2.64 -15.79 -2.86
N ARG A 47 2.65 -16.25 -4.12
CA ARG A 47 1.95 -15.54 -5.21
C ARG A 47 0.46 -15.36 -4.91
N LYS A 48 -0.20 -16.40 -4.38
CA LYS A 48 -1.63 -16.38 -4.05
C LYS A 48 -1.92 -15.41 -2.91
N GLU A 49 -1.08 -15.38 -1.88
CA GLU A 49 -1.23 -14.44 -0.76
C GLU A 49 -1.02 -12.99 -1.22
N ARG A 50 -0.03 -12.71 -2.07
CA ARG A 50 0.17 -11.36 -2.63
C ARG A 50 -1.03 -10.88 -3.44
N GLU A 51 -1.64 -11.76 -4.22
CA GLU A 51 -2.85 -11.44 -4.98
C GLU A 51 -4.04 -11.18 -4.05
N HIS A 52 -4.19 -12.00 -3.00
CA HIS A 52 -5.22 -11.79 -1.98
C HIS A 52 -5.05 -10.44 -1.27
N VAL A 53 -3.85 -10.14 -0.78
CA VAL A 53 -3.53 -8.86 -0.12
C VAL A 53 -3.87 -7.68 -1.02
N ARG A 54 -3.46 -7.72 -2.30
CA ARG A 54 -3.78 -6.66 -3.27
C ARG A 54 -5.29 -6.42 -3.36
N LEU A 55 -6.08 -7.49 -3.49
CA LEU A 55 -7.54 -7.41 -3.61
C LEU A 55 -8.18 -6.88 -2.33
N GLN A 56 -7.74 -7.31 -1.15
CA GLN A 56 -8.29 -6.81 0.11
C GLN A 56 -8.02 -5.32 0.29
N LEU A 57 -6.79 -4.86 0.01
CA LEU A 57 -6.45 -3.43 0.05
C LEU A 57 -7.23 -2.62 -1.01
N GLU A 58 -7.54 -3.21 -2.16
CA GLU A 58 -8.44 -2.62 -3.17
C GLU A 58 -9.89 -2.49 -2.69
N LEU A 59 -10.34 -3.41 -1.83
CA LEU A 59 -11.67 -3.39 -1.22
C LEU A 59 -11.76 -2.47 -0.01
N GLY A 60 -10.64 -1.89 0.43
CA GLY A 60 -10.60 -0.92 1.52
C GLY A 60 -10.32 -1.49 2.91
N PHE A 61 -9.93 -2.76 3.01
CA PHE A 61 -9.44 -3.32 4.29
C PHE A 61 -8.12 -2.68 4.69
N ASP A 62 -7.91 -2.53 5.99
CA ASP A 62 -6.63 -2.05 6.53
C ASP A 62 -5.59 -3.18 6.65
N VAL A 63 -4.33 -2.80 6.89
CA VAL A 63 -3.21 -3.75 7.01
C VAL A 63 -3.45 -4.78 8.11
N SER A 64 -4.02 -4.37 9.24
CA SER A 64 -4.21 -5.23 10.41
C SER A 64 -5.30 -6.28 10.17
N GLU A 65 -6.39 -5.91 9.49
CA GLU A 65 -7.46 -6.81 9.07
C GLU A 65 -6.93 -7.87 8.09
N VAL A 66 -6.13 -7.44 7.12
CA VAL A 66 -5.52 -8.34 6.14
C VAL A 66 -4.54 -9.30 6.82
N VAL A 67 -3.69 -8.81 7.72
CA VAL A 67 -2.74 -9.65 8.47
C VAL A 67 -3.48 -10.66 9.35
N ALA A 68 -4.56 -10.26 10.02
CA ALA A 68 -5.39 -11.16 10.81
C ALA A 68 -5.97 -12.29 9.94
N GLY A 69 -6.48 -11.97 8.75
CA GLY A 69 -7.00 -12.95 7.80
C GLY A 69 -5.95 -13.94 7.26
N LEU A 70 -4.68 -13.55 7.20
CA LEU A 70 -3.58 -14.42 6.76
C LEU A 70 -2.99 -15.32 7.86
N LYS A 71 -3.22 -14.97 9.13
CA LYS A 71 -2.74 -15.73 10.29
C LYS A 71 -3.76 -16.74 10.81
N ALA A 72 -5.02 -16.61 10.41
CA ALA A 72 -6.10 -17.56 10.68
C ALA A 72 -5.94 -18.86 9.89
#